data_AF-A0A285NYF6-F1
#
_entry.id   AF-A0A285NYF6-F1
#
_cell.length_a   1.000
_cell.length_b   1.000
_cell.length_c   1.000
_cell.angle_alpha   90.00
_cell.angle_beta   90.00
_cell.angle_gamma   90.00
#
_symmetry.space_group_name_H-M   'P 1'
#
loop_
_entity.id
_entity.type
_entity.pdbx_description
1 polymer ?
#
loop_
_entity_poly.entity_id
_entity_poly.type
_entity_poly.pdbx_seq_one_letter_code
_entity_poly.pdbx_strand_id
1 'polypeptide(L)'
;MEKAIVPKQVSQALDLHKLVWDKASSKTQALQFMALPFSEVKGTAAETLRKYAIKEPEKYMQAVLYGYEPRIEDKKDLANVIEIWVAKPYVDDERKDIEQFAGVITKHFQQQ
;
A
#
# COMPACT_ATOMS: atom_id res chain seq x y z
N MET A 1 -7.03 12.36 4.27
CA MET A 1 -7.29 11.64 3.01
C MET A 1 -7.27 10.15 3.29
N GLU A 2 -8.03 9.37 2.53
CA GLU A 2 -8.00 7.90 2.64
C GLU A 2 -6.66 7.33 2.14
N LYS A 3 -6.33 6.09 2.50
CA LYS A 3 -5.16 5.37 1.93
C LYS A 3 -5.35 5.12 0.44
N ALA A 4 -4.25 4.99 -0.29
CA ALA A 4 -4.29 4.63 -1.71
C ALA A 4 -4.42 3.11 -1.90
N ILE A 5 -5.33 2.68 -2.79
CA ILE A 5 -5.36 1.28 -3.26
C ILE A 5 -4.39 1.16 -4.44
N VAL A 6 -3.30 0.41 -4.26
CA VAL A 6 -2.21 0.28 -5.23
C VAL A 6 -2.08 -1.16 -5.73
N PRO A 7 -1.56 -1.41 -6.93
CA PRO A 7 -1.27 -2.77 -7.39
C PRO A 7 -0.38 -3.52 -6.41
N LYS A 8 -0.53 -4.85 -6.33
CA LYS A 8 0.21 -5.66 -5.35
C LYS A 8 1.73 -5.48 -5.46
N GLN A 9 2.25 -5.47 -6.68
CA GLN A 9 3.68 -5.25 -6.94
C GLN A 9 4.18 -3.88 -6.44
N VAL A 10 3.32 -2.86 -6.49
CA VAL A 10 3.65 -1.52 -5.99
C VAL A 10 3.69 -1.52 -4.46
N SER A 11 2.72 -2.16 -3.79
CA SER A 11 2.73 -2.29 -2.33
C SER A 11 4.00 -2.98 -1.82
N GLN A 12 4.38 -4.10 -2.46
CA GLN A 12 5.59 -4.84 -2.12
C GLN A 12 6.86 -4.01 -2.35
N ALA A 13 6.91 -3.23 -3.43
CA ALA A 13 8.04 -2.34 -3.71
C ALA A 13 8.14 -1.19 -2.69
N LEU A 14 7.00 -0.66 -2.23
CA LEU A 14 6.94 0.34 -1.16
C LEU A 14 7.39 -0.25 0.18
N ASP A 15 6.96 -1.47 0.53
CA ASP A 15 7.37 -2.16 1.76
C ASP A 15 8.87 -2.43 1.78
N LEU A 16 9.43 -2.93 0.67
CA LEU A 16 10.88 -3.13 0.53
C LEU A 16 11.66 -1.83 0.72
N HIS A 17 11.20 -0.72 0.13
CA HIS A 17 11.85 0.58 0.34
C HIS A 17 11.72 1.07 1.78
N LYS A 18 10.55 0.91 2.41
CA LYS A 18 10.39 1.27 3.83
C LYS A 18 11.31 0.47 4.73
N LEU A 19 11.57 -0.80 4.42
CA LEU A 19 12.48 -1.65 5.17
C LEU A 19 13.94 -1.20 5.03
N VAL A 20 14.36 -0.76 3.84
CA VAL A 20 15.71 -0.18 3.64
C VAL A 20 15.91 1.11 4.45
N TRP A 21 14.84 1.87 4.67
CA TRP A 21 14.84 3.15 5.36
C TRP A 21 14.16 3.12 6.73
N ASP A 22 14.09 1.95 7.37
CA ASP A 22 13.31 1.74 8.61
C ASP A 22 13.73 2.66 9.76
N LYS A 23 15.02 3.00 9.84
CA LYS A 23 15.62 3.91 10.82
C LYS A 23 15.52 5.39 10.43
N ALA A 24 15.10 5.69 9.20
CA ALA A 24 14.97 7.06 8.74
C ALA A 24 13.67 7.68 9.27
N SER A 25 13.68 9.00 9.52
CA SER A 25 12.46 9.71 9.89
C SER A 25 11.41 9.62 8.78
N SER A 26 10.12 9.73 9.13
CA SER A 26 9.03 9.75 8.16
C SER A 26 9.20 10.83 7.08
N LYS A 27 9.73 12.00 7.45
CA LYS A 27 10.07 13.08 6.51
C LYS A 27 11.16 12.68 5.54
N THR A 28 12.21 12.01 6.03
CA THR A 28 13.31 11.50 5.20
C THR A 28 12.80 10.45 4.24
N GLN A 29 11.98 9.50 4.70
CA GLN A 29 11.36 8.50 3.84
C GLN A 29 10.52 9.13 2.73
N ALA A 30 9.68 10.12 3.07
CA ALA A 30 8.86 10.84 2.10
C ALA A 30 9.71 11.55 1.04
N LEU A 31 10.80 12.22 1.44
CA LEU A 31 11.75 12.85 0.50
C LEU A 31 12.39 11.81 -0.44
N GLN A 32 12.78 10.64 0.07
CA GLN A 32 13.32 9.56 -0.75
C GLN A 32 12.28 9.06 -1.77
N PHE A 33 11.05 8.83 -1.34
CA PHE A 33 9.96 8.42 -2.24
C PHE A 33 9.64 9.49 -3.30
N MET A 34 9.72 10.78 -2.96
CA MET A 34 9.53 11.87 -3.94
C MET A 34 10.68 11.98 -4.94
N ALA A 35 11.89 11.52 -4.59
CA ALA A 35 13.04 11.51 -5.48
C ALA A 35 13.06 10.32 -6.46
N LEU A 36 12.42 9.19 -6.09
CA LEU A 36 12.39 7.97 -6.91
C LEU A 36 11.94 8.17 -8.38
N PRO A 37 10.91 8.98 -8.69
CA PRO A 37 10.49 9.20 -10.07
C PRO A 37 11.62 9.76 -10.97
N PHE A 38 12.55 10.50 -10.39
CA PHE A 38 13.66 11.17 -11.06
C PHE A 38 14.99 10.42 -10.91
N SER A 39 14.98 9.29 -10.21
CA SER A 39 16.18 8.53 -9.90
C SER A 39 16.57 7.60 -11.04
N GLU A 40 17.88 7.49 -11.29
CA GLU A 40 18.46 6.48 -12.18
C GLU A 40 18.70 5.14 -11.47
N VAL A 41 18.26 4.99 -10.22
CA VAL A 41 18.46 3.75 -9.43
C VAL A 41 17.90 2.55 -10.19
N LYS A 42 18.80 1.58 -10.45
CA LYS A 42 18.49 0.32 -11.11
C LYS A 42 18.14 -0.72 -10.06
N GLY A 43 16.92 -1.25 -10.13
CA GLY A 43 16.42 -2.29 -9.24
C GLY A 43 14.93 -2.52 -9.49
N THR A 44 14.48 -3.77 -9.40
CA THR A 44 13.09 -4.15 -9.73
C THR A 44 12.05 -3.37 -8.92
N ALA A 45 12.30 -3.16 -7.62
CA ALA A 45 11.41 -2.37 -6.77
C ALA A 45 11.42 -0.87 -7.13
N ALA A 46 12.60 -0.26 -7.31
CA ALA A 46 12.71 1.16 -7.64
C ALA A 46 12.10 1.47 -9.02
N GLU A 47 12.31 0.59 -10.00
CA GLU A 47 11.73 0.70 -11.33
C GLU A 47 10.20 0.57 -11.31
N THR A 48 9.67 -0.34 -10.48
CA THR A 48 8.21 -0.50 -10.27
C THR A 48 7.61 0.78 -9.72
N LEU A 49 8.20 1.37 -8.67
CA LEU A 49 7.73 2.61 -8.09
C LEU A 49 7.85 3.79 -9.06
N ARG A 50 8.95 3.88 -9.81
CA ARG A 50 9.14 4.91 -10.84
C ARG A 50 8.06 4.84 -11.92
N LYS A 51 7.82 3.65 -12.48
CA LYS A 51 6.77 3.44 -13.50
C LYS A 51 5.39 3.80 -12.95
N TYR A 52 5.11 3.41 -11.71
CA TYR A 52 3.83 3.72 -11.08
C TYR A 52 3.65 5.21 -10.80
N ALA A 53 4.68 5.90 -10.30
CA ALA A 53 4.64 7.33 -10.05
C ALA A 53 4.43 8.16 -11.32
N ILE A 54 4.98 7.72 -12.46
CA ILE A 54 4.75 8.36 -13.76
C ILE A 54 3.32 8.10 -14.26
N LYS A 55 2.81 6.87 -14.09
CA LYS A 55 1.49 6.46 -14.59
C LYS A 55 0.32 7.01 -13.76
N GLU A 56 0.46 6.99 -12.43
CA GLU A 56 -0.58 7.37 -11.46
C GLU A 56 0.00 8.30 -10.37
N PRO A 57 0.45 9.52 -10.73
CA PRO A 57 1.18 10.40 -9.81
C PRO A 57 0.41 10.77 -8.54
N GLU A 58 -0.90 11.04 -8.67
CA GLU A 58 -1.75 11.39 -7.53
C GLU A 58 -1.87 10.24 -6.54
N LYS A 59 -2.14 9.02 -7.02
CA LYS A 59 -2.24 7.83 -6.17
C LYS A 59 -0.90 7.43 -5.57
N TYR A 60 0.20 7.60 -6.32
CA TYR A 60 1.53 7.40 -5.77
C TYR A 60 1.81 8.37 -4.61
N MET A 61 1.54 9.67 -4.79
CA MET A 61 1.71 10.65 -3.72
C MET A 61 0.77 10.40 -2.53
N GLN A 62 -0.47 9.97 -2.80
CA GLN A 62 -1.40 9.54 -1.76
C GLN A 62 -0.85 8.35 -0.97
N ALA A 63 -0.28 7.35 -1.65
CA ALA A 63 0.35 6.18 -1.03
C ALA A 63 1.54 6.55 -0.13
N VAL A 64 2.37 7.50 -0.58
CA VAL A 64 3.56 7.96 0.16
C VAL A 64 3.17 8.78 1.39
N LEU A 65 2.18 9.67 1.27
CA LEU A 65 1.82 10.60 2.33
C LEU A 65 0.82 10.03 3.35
N TYR A 66 -0.13 9.22 2.91
CA TYR A 66 -1.25 8.74 3.73
C TYR A 66 -1.28 7.21 3.90
N GLY A 67 -0.34 6.50 3.28
CA GLY A 67 -0.28 5.04 3.30
C GLY A 67 -1.09 4.38 2.19
N TYR A 68 -1.00 3.06 2.12
CA TYR A 68 -1.54 2.27 1.02
C TYR A 68 -2.07 0.92 1.48
N GLU A 69 -2.89 0.32 0.63
CA GLU A 69 -3.37 -1.06 0.74
C GLU A 69 -3.20 -1.76 -0.61
N PRO A 70 -2.74 -3.03 -0.62
CA PRO A 70 -2.66 -3.79 -1.86
C PRO A 70 -4.07 -4.01 -2.42
N ARG A 71 -4.22 -3.79 -3.72
CA ARG A 71 -5.41 -4.24 -4.45
C ARG A 71 -5.48 -5.76 -4.36
N ILE A 72 -6.67 -6.27 -4.07
CA ILE A 72 -6.97 -7.70 -4.18
C ILE A 72 -7.03 -8.02 -5.67
N GLU A 73 -6.11 -8.81 -6.21
CA GLU A 73 -6.10 -9.11 -7.66
C GLU A 73 -6.68 -10.49 -7.95
N ASP A 74 -6.62 -11.40 -6.97
CA ASP A 74 -7.13 -12.76 -7.10
C ASP A 74 -7.71 -13.33 -5.79
N LYS A 75 -8.20 -14.57 -5.85
CA LYS A 75 -8.76 -15.29 -4.70
C LYS A 75 -7.74 -15.53 -3.58
N LYS A 76 -6.46 -15.68 -3.92
CA LYS A 76 -5.39 -15.93 -2.95
C LYS A 76 -5.08 -14.66 -2.16
N ASP A 77 -5.13 -13.51 -2.81
CA ASP A 77 -5.00 -12.21 -2.15
C ASP A 77 -6.14 -11.97 -1.16
N LEU A 78 -7.38 -12.28 -1.55
CA LEU A 78 -8.53 -12.20 -0.65
C LEU A 78 -8.37 -13.15 0.54
N ALA A 79 -7.91 -14.39 0.31
CA ALA A 79 -7.66 -15.35 1.37
C ALA A 79 -6.61 -14.83 2.37
N ASN A 80 -5.48 -14.27 1.90
CA ASN A 80 -4.47 -13.68 2.76
C ASN A 80 -5.02 -12.51 3.58
N VAL A 81 -5.85 -11.66 2.98
CA VAL A 81 -6.50 -10.53 3.68
C VAL A 81 -7.43 -11.04 4.79
N ILE A 82 -8.20 -12.11 4.52
CA ILE A 82 -9.02 -12.79 5.53
C ILE A 82 -8.15 -13.38 6.64
N GLU A 83 -7.06 -14.09 6.30
CA GLU A 83 -6.16 -14.69 7.29
C GLU A 83 -5.54 -13.66 8.23
N ILE A 84 -5.07 -12.51 7.69
CA ILE A 84 -4.55 -11.40 8.50
C ILE A 84 -5.63 -10.84 9.42
N TRP A 85 -6.87 -10.73 8.94
CA TRP A 85 -7.99 -10.24 9.75
C TRP A 85 -8.35 -11.23 10.88
N VAL A 86 -8.48 -12.52 10.57
CA VAL A 86 -8.77 -13.57 11.55
C VAL A 86 -7.66 -13.69 12.61
N ALA A 87 -6.41 -13.44 12.22
CA ALA A 87 -5.27 -13.50 13.13
C ALA A 87 -5.13 -12.26 14.04
N LYS A 88 -5.81 -11.15 13.74
CA LYS A 88 -5.74 -9.94 14.57
C LYS A 88 -6.60 -10.12 15.82
N PRO A 89 -6.06 -9.84 17.02
CA PRO A 89 -6.90 -9.71 18.21
C PRO A 89 -7.82 -8.50 18.05
N TYR A 90 -9.09 -8.65 18.43
CA TYR A 90 -10.05 -7.56 18.43
C TYR A 90 -9.55 -6.43 19.33
N VAL A 91 -9.52 -5.20 18.80
CA VAL A 91 -8.93 -4.05 19.51
C VAL A 91 -9.94 -3.38 20.44
N ASP A 92 -11.25 -3.42 20.10
CA ASP A 92 -12.31 -2.79 20.90
C ASP A 92 -13.67 -3.53 20.79
N ASP A 93 -14.29 -3.49 19.60
CA ASP A 93 -15.65 -3.97 19.33
C ASP A 93 -15.65 -4.83 18.07
N GLU A 94 -15.93 -6.12 18.24
CA GLU A 94 -16.00 -7.12 17.17
C GLU A 94 -16.83 -6.65 15.98
N ARG A 95 -17.94 -5.94 16.23
CA ARG A 95 -18.83 -5.49 15.17
C ARG A 95 -18.22 -4.36 14.34
N LYS A 96 -17.49 -3.45 14.96
CA LYS A 96 -16.76 -2.39 14.25
C LYS A 96 -15.62 -2.95 13.40
N ASP A 97 -14.92 -3.97 13.90
CA ASP A 97 -13.86 -4.63 13.14
C ASP A 97 -14.40 -5.40 11.92
N ILE A 98 -15.59 -6.02 12.06
CA ILE A 98 -16.32 -6.65 10.95
C ILE A 98 -16.75 -5.59 9.92
N GLU A 99 -17.29 -4.45 10.36
CA GLU A 99 -17.72 -3.37 9.46
C GLU A 99 -16.55 -2.74 8.70
N GLN A 100 -15.41 -2.54 9.35
CA GLN A 100 -14.19 -2.07 8.69
C GLN A 100 -13.71 -3.06 7.62
N PHE A 101 -13.72 -4.36 7.94
CA PHE A 101 -13.35 -5.41 7.00
C PHE A 101 -14.31 -5.48 5.81
N ALA A 102 -15.62 -5.44 6.06
CA ALA A 102 -16.64 -5.39 5.01
C ALA A 102 -16.46 -4.16 4.10
N GLY A 103 -16.06 -3.03 4.66
CA GLY A 103 -15.71 -1.81 3.92
C GLY A 103 -14.52 -2.02 2.96
N VAL A 104 -13.46 -2.70 3.41
CA VAL A 104 -12.28 -3.03 2.56
C VAL A 104 -12.70 -3.91 1.38
N ILE A 105 -13.49 -4.95 1.63
CA ILE A 105 -13.99 -5.85 0.58
C ILE A 105 -14.90 -5.08 -0.39
N THR A 106 -15.81 -4.26 0.13
CA THR A 106 -16.79 -3.54 -0.71
C THR A 106 -16.11 -2.51 -1.62
N LYS A 107 -15.13 -1.74 -1.09
CA LYS A 107 -14.33 -0.80 -1.89
C LYS A 107 -13.59 -1.50 -3.02
N HIS A 108 -13.13 -2.74 -2.80
CA HIS A 108 -12.49 -3.52 -3.84
C HIS A 108 -13.42 -3.84 -5.02
N PHE A 109 -14.66 -4.25 -4.74
CA PHE A 109 -15.63 -4.59 -5.79
C PHE A 109 -16.29 -3.39 -6.49
N GLN A 110 -16.24 -2.20 -5.88
CA GLN A 110 -16.76 -0.96 -6.48
C GLN A 110 -15.76 -0.22 -7.38
N GLN A 111 -14.49 -0.60 -7.39
CA GLN A 111 -13.45 -0.01 -8.25
C GLN A 111 -13.20 -0.79 -9.56
N GLN A 112 -14.07 -1.76 -9.88
CA GLN A 112 -14.18 -2.40 -11.19
C GLN A 112 -15.18 -1.63 -12.06
#